data_AF-K1ZW00-F1
#
_entry.id   AF-K1ZW00-F1
#
_cell.length_a   1.000
_cell.length_b   1.000
_cell.length_c   1.000
_cell.angle_alpha   90.00
_cell.angle_beta   90.00
_cell.angle_gamma   90.00
#
_symmetry.space_group_name_H-M   'P 1'
#
loop_
_entity.id
_entity.type
_entity.pdbx_description
1 polymer ?
#
loop_
_entity_poly.entity_id
_entity_poly.type
_entity_poly.pdbx_seq_one_letter_code
_entity_poly.pdbx_strand_id
1 'polypeptide(L)'
;MQTSVRSQWYVDWFSFGITCCIAAIGLLFVFSATQTSEHHFSIFFKKQAVGLSIGIIVYWLCAFINYRTLQRWGYFAYFAVIALLFFTLIKGSMVLGGQRWINLFFFKFQPSELAKPLFPAFVSYYLYTHYETRFARWKKFIPILITLAISSLLILKQPDLGTALIIAISGLTLLWLAGLSKQFFSYGALLCIIATPLLWHMLKPYQKNRIAVF
;
A
#
# COMPACT_ATOMS: atom_id res chain seq x y z
N MET A 1 -10.96 -20.93 33.39
CA MET A 1 -11.01 -22.21 32.64
C MET A 1 -11.81 -21.94 31.37
N GLN A 2 -11.30 -21.85 30.15
CA GLN A 2 -10.18 -22.52 29.47
C GLN A 2 -9.39 -21.50 28.63
N THR A 3 -8.09 -21.35 28.90
CA THR A 3 -7.13 -20.70 27.99
C THR A 3 -6.55 -21.78 27.08
N SER A 4 -7.24 -22.13 25.99
CA SER A 4 -6.61 -22.92 24.93
C SER A 4 -5.78 -21.98 24.04
N VAL A 5 -4.54 -21.71 24.46
CA VAL A 5 -3.48 -21.22 23.59
C VAL A 5 -3.15 -22.35 22.61
N ARG A 6 -3.94 -22.48 21.55
CA ARG A 6 -3.62 -23.33 20.40
C ARG A 6 -3.40 -22.41 19.20
N SER A 7 -2.22 -21.78 19.14
CA SER A 7 -1.72 -21.12 17.94
C SER A 7 -1.41 -22.22 16.94
N GLN A 8 -2.41 -22.65 16.17
CA GLN A 8 -2.19 -23.54 15.05
C GLN A 8 -1.63 -22.70 13.91
N TRP A 9 -0.33 -22.83 13.72
CA TRP A 9 0.45 -22.25 12.63
C TRP A 9 0.03 -22.90 11.31
N TYR A 10 -1.11 -22.51 10.77
CA TYR A 10 -1.48 -22.88 9.41
C TYR A 10 -0.84 -21.87 8.46
N VAL A 11 0.45 -22.08 8.18
CA VAL A 11 1.04 -21.47 6.98
C VAL A 11 0.31 -22.10 5.80
N ASP A 12 -0.39 -21.27 5.03
CA ASP A 12 -1.03 -21.71 3.81
C ASP A 12 0.05 -21.97 2.74
N TRP A 13 0.54 -23.21 2.75
CA TRP A 13 1.57 -23.69 1.82
C TRP A 13 1.15 -23.54 0.36
N PHE A 14 -0.15 -23.59 0.07
CA PHE A 14 -0.66 -23.42 -1.28
C PHE A 14 -0.48 -21.97 -1.75
N SER A 15 -0.92 -21.00 -0.94
CA SER A 15 -0.71 -19.57 -1.22
C SER A 15 0.77 -19.19 -1.30
N PHE A 16 1.61 -19.75 -0.42
CA PHE A 16 3.06 -19.56 -0.46
C PHE A 16 3.67 -20.12 -1.75
N GLY A 17 3.33 -21.35 -2.13
CA GLY A 17 3.80 -21.99 -3.35
C GLY A 17 3.46 -21.19 -4.61
N ILE A 18 2.21 -20.73 -4.72
CA ILE A 18 1.78 -19.88 -5.85
C ILE A 18 2.59 -18.59 -5.90
N THR A 19 2.80 -17.93 -4.76
CA THR A 19 3.57 -16.69 -4.68
C THR A 19 5.02 -16.92 -5.13
N CYS A 20 5.66 -18.01 -4.69
CA CYS A 20 7.00 -18.39 -5.14
C CYS A 20 7.07 -18.69 -6.64
N CYS A 21 6.07 -19.38 -7.19
CA CYS A 21 5.99 -19.65 -8.63
C CYS A 21 5.89 -18.36 -9.45
N ILE A 22 5.00 -17.44 -9.07
CA ILE A 22 4.85 -16.15 -9.75
C ILE A 22 6.14 -15.33 -9.64
N ALA A 23 6.77 -15.32 -8.47
CA ALA A 23 8.04 -14.61 -8.25
C ALA A 23 9.18 -15.21 -9.09
N ALA A 24 9.26 -16.54 -9.21
CA ALA A 24 10.23 -17.24 -10.05
C ALA A 24 10.01 -16.93 -11.54
N ILE A 25 8.77 -16.95 -12.03
CA ILE A 25 8.42 -16.56 -13.39
C ILE A 25 8.83 -15.12 -13.67
N GLY A 26 8.54 -14.20 -12.73
CA GLY A 26 8.97 -12.80 -12.83
C GLY A 26 10.50 -12.66 -12.90
N LEU A 27 11.24 -13.43 -12.10
CA LEU A 27 12.69 -13.43 -12.13
C LEU A 27 13.25 -13.97 -13.47
N LEU A 28 12.62 -15.00 -14.04
CA LEU A 28 12.96 -15.53 -15.36
C LEU A 28 12.70 -14.51 -16.48
N PHE A 29 11.60 -13.75 -16.40
CA PHE A 29 11.35 -12.67 -17.36
C PHE A 29 12.39 -11.56 -17.27
N VAL A 30 12.80 -11.17 -16.06
CA VAL A 30 13.88 -10.19 -15.88
C VAL A 30 15.20 -10.73 -16.44
N PHE A 31 15.50 -12.01 -16.19
CA PHE A 31 16.68 -12.66 -16.77
C PHE A 31 16.66 -12.57 -18.31
N SER A 32 15.56 -13.01 -18.93
CA SER A 32 15.38 -13.02 -20.39
C SER A 32 15.45 -11.61 -20.99
N ALA A 33 14.77 -10.63 -20.40
CA ALA A 33 14.70 -9.27 -20.93
C ALA A 33 15.99 -8.45 -20.75
N THR A 34 16.86 -8.83 -19.81
CA THR A 34 18.08 -8.06 -19.49
C THR A 34 19.37 -8.81 -19.82
N GLN A 35 19.27 -10.00 -20.41
CA GLN A 35 20.43 -10.74 -20.88
C GLN A 35 21.07 -10.00 -22.05
N THR A 36 22.38 -9.81 -21.99
CA THR A 36 23.18 -9.24 -23.09
C THR A 36 24.39 -10.13 -23.30
N SER A 37 24.90 -10.21 -24.53
CA SER A 37 26.00 -11.10 -24.93
C SER A 37 27.28 -10.95 -24.09
N GLU A 38 27.50 -9.79 -23.46
CA GLU A 38 28.68 -9.49 -22.63
C GLU A 38 28.47 -9.83 -21.14
N HIS A 39 27.23 -9.92 -20.67
CA HIS A 39 26.90 -10.14 -19.26
C HIS A 39 25.73 -11.11 -19.12
N HIS A 40 26.06 -12.39 -18.89
CA HIS A 40 25.07 -13.44 -18.63
C HIS A 40 24.18 -13.14 -17.41
N PHE A 41 24.70 -12.44 -16.39
CA PHE A 41 23.91 -11.99 -15.23
C PHE A 41 23.92 -10.47 -15.11
N SER A 42 22.86 -9.84 -15.60
CA SER A 42 22.69 -8.39 -15.51
C SER A 42 22.62 -7.91 -14.05
N ILE A 43 22.99 -6.66 -13.82
CA ILE A 43 22.86 -6.00 -12.51
C ILE A 43 21.39 -5.99 -12.04
N PHE A 44 20.45 -5.89 -12.98
CA PHE A 44 19.02 -5.92 -12.69
C PHE A 44 18.56 -7.29 -12.18
N PHE A 45 19.04 -8.37 -12.79
CA PHE A 45 18.78 -9.74 -12.32
C PHE A 45 19.30 -9.94 -10.90
N LYS A 46 20.55 -9.54 -10.63
CA LYS A 46 21.14 -9.67 -9.28
C LYS A 46 20.33 -8.89 -8.24
N LYS A 47 19.93 -7.66 -8.54
CA LYS A 47 19.08 -6.84 -7.65
C LYS A 47 17.72 -7.48 -7.41
N GLN A 48 17.08 -8.02 -8.44
CA GLN A 48 15.79 -8.70 -8.32
C GLN A 48 15.89 -9.99 -7.49
N ALA A 49 16.94 -10.78 -7.68
CA ALA A 49 17.18 -12.01 -6.91
C ALA A 49 17.43 -11.72 -5.41
N VAL A 50 18.22 -10.68 -5.10
CA VAL A 50 18.43 -10.22 -3.72
C VAL A 50 17.13 -9.70 -3.12
N GLY A 51 16.36 -8.90 -3.86
CA GLY A 51 15.06 -8.40 -3.43
C GLY A 51 14.06 -9.52 -3.12
N LEU A 52 14.00 -10.55 -3.98
CA LEU A 52 13.18 -11.74 -3.77
C LEU A 52 13.61 -12.51 -2.52
N SER A 53 14.92 -12.69 -2.33
CA SER A 53 15.47 -13.38 -1.15
C SER A 53 15.12 -12.64 0.15
N ILE A 54 15.29 -11.32 0.16
CA ILE A 54 14.89 -10.47 1.30
C ILE A 54 13.38 -10.56 1.54
N GLY A 55 12.57 -10.52 0.47
CA GLY A 55 11.11 -10.64 0.56
C GLY A 55 10.65 -11.96 1.18
N ILE A 56 11.29 -13.07 0.83
CA ILE A 56 11.01 -14.40 1.44
C ILE A 56 11.38 -14.40 2.92
N ILE A 57 12.54 -13.82 3.29
CA ILE A 57 12.94 -13.71 4.71
C ILE A 57 11.91 -12.88 5.48
N VAL A 58 11.50 -11.73 4.95
CA VAL A 58 10.48 -10.87 5.58
C VAL A 58 9.13 -11.59 5.70
N TYR A 59 8.72 -12.35 4.68
CA TYR A 59 7.52 -13.18 4.74
C TYR A 59 7.58 -14.17 5.91
N TRP A 60 8.69 -14.91 6.05
CA TRP A 60 8.86 -15.87 7.13
C TRP A 60 8.86 -15.19 8.50
N LEU A 61 9.59 -14.10 8.67
CA LEU A 61 9.59 -13.33 9.92
C LEU A 61 8.18 -12.88 10.31
N CYS A 62 7.39 -12.38 9.34
CA CYS A 62 6.00 -11.99 9.58
C CYS A 62 5.09 -13.20 9.88
N ALA A 63 5.32 -14.34 9.23
CA ALA A 63 4.55 -15.56 9.45
C ALA A 63 4.70 -16.12 10.88
N PHE A 64 5.83 -15.86 11.55
CA PHE A 64 6.04 -16.23 12.95
C PHE A 64 5.42 -15.26 13.96
N ILE A 65 4.91 -14.11 13.52
CA ILE A 65 4.32 -13.11 14.42
C ILE A 65 2.80 -13.34 14.49
N ASN A 66 2.26 -13.34 15.72
CA ASN A 66 0.81 -13.46 15.93
C ASN A 66 0.07 -12.32 15.20
N TYR A 67 -0.96 -12.68 14.42
CA TYR A 67 -1.75 -11.73 13.64
C TYR A 67 -2.30 -10.56 14.47
N ARG A 68 -2.70 -10.80 15.73
CA ARG A 68 -3.22 -9.75 16.63
C ARG A 68 -2.16 -8.72 16.97
N THR A 69 -0.93 -9.19 17.21
CA THR A 69 0.23 -8.33 17.42
C THR A 69 0.50 -7.55 16.14
N LEU A 70 0.54 -8.21 14.98
CA LEU A 70 0.79 -7.55 13.71
C LEU A 70 -0.25 -6.46 13.40
N GLN A 71 -1.53 -6.69 13.70
CA GLN A 71 -2.58 -5.67 13.55
C GLN A 71 -2.37 -4.46 14.48
N ARG A 72 -2.06 -4.70 15.76
CA ARG A 72 -1.80 -3.62 16.73
C ARG A 72 -0.58 -2.80 16.34
N TRP A 73 0.51 -3.46 15.96
CA TRP A 73 1.72 -2.78 15.49
C TRP A 73 1.47 -2.07 14.15
N GLY A 74 0.68 -2.66 13.26
CA GLY A 74 0.29 -2.06 11.99
C GLY A 74 -0.44 -0.74 12.17
N TYR A 75 -1.32 -0.63 13.18
CA TYR A 75 -1.97 0.63 13.55
C TYR A 75 -0.97 1.74 13.88
N PHE A 76 0.04 1.48 14.72
CA PHE A 76 1.07 2.46 15.07
C PHE A 76 2.06 2.71 13.93
N ALA A 77 2.46 1.66 13.23
CA ALA A 77 3.37 1.73 12.09
C ALA A 77 2.78 2.59 10.96
N TYR A 78 1.45 2.63 10.82
CA TYR A 78 0.82 3.48 9.82
C TYR A 78 1.04 4.98 10.08
N PHE A 79 1.03 5.42 11.35
CA PHE A 79 1.37 6.81 11.68
C PHE A 79 2.83 7.14 11.34
N ALA A 80 3.74 6.19 11.55
CA ALA A 80 5.12 6.34 11.12
C ALA A 80 5.24 6.43 9.59
N VAL A 81 4.42 5.68 8.83
CA VAL A 81 4.35 5.81 7.37
C VAL A 81 3.84 7.17 6.93
N ILE A 82 2.80 7.72 7.59
CA ILE A 82 2.33 9.09 7.30
C ILE A 82 3.48 10.09 7.52
N ALA A 83 4.20 9.99 8.64
CA ALA A 83 5.35 10.84 8.92
C ALA A 83 6.45 10.69 7.85
N LEU A 84 6.73 9.47 7.40
CA LEU A 84 7.67 9.21 6.31
C LEU A 84 7.20 9.79 4.96
N LEU A 85 5.89 9.74 4.66
CA LEU A 85 5.32 10.35 3.45
C LEU A 85 5.45 11.88 3.47
N PHE A 86 5.27 12.50 4.65
CA PHE A 86 5.59 13.92 4.83
C PHE A 86 7.08 14.20 4.65
N PHE A 87 7.93 13.38 5.24
CA PHE A 87 9.38 13.53 5.14
C PHE A 87 9.87 13.44 3.67
N THR A 88 9.33 12.51 2.88
CA THR A 88 9.69 12.39 1.46
C THR A 88 9.27 13.58 0.61
N LEU A 89 8.25 14.36 1.02
CA LEU A 89 7.90 15.60 0.32
C LEU A 89 8.91 16.73 0.54
N ILE A 90 9.75 16.63 1.59
CA ILE A 90 10.72 17.67 1.94
C ILE A 90 12.13 17.24 1.50
N LYS A 91 12.50 15.98 1.76
CA LYS A 91 13.85 15.44 1.55
C LYS A 91 13.90 14.22 0.63
N GLY A 92 12.82 13.93 -0.10
CA GLY A 92 12.79 12.81 -1.04
C GLY A 92 13.74 13.04 -2.22
N SER A 93 14.43 11.98 -2.63
CA SER A 93 15.24 12.04 -3.85
C SER A 93 14.36 12.14 -5.09
N MET A 94 14.71 13.05 -6.00
CA MET A 94 14.01 13.19 -7.28
C MET A 94 14.41 12.06 -8.21
N VAL A 95 13.45 11.21 -8.57
CA VAL A 95 13.60 10.19 -9.59
C VAL A 95 12.41 10.34 -10.56
N LEU A 96 12.68 10.43 -11.86
CA LEU A 96 11.66 10.52 -12.92
C LEU A 96 10.61 11.64 -12.66
N GLY A 97 11.04 12.80 -12.15
CA GLY A 97 10.17 13.95 -11.89
C GLY A 97 9.32 13.88 -10.61
N GLY A 98 9.58 12.93 -9.69
CA GLY A 98 8.91 12.82 -8.41
C GLY A 98 9.85 12.56 -7.22
N GLN A 99 9.60 13.27 -6.11
CA GLN A 99 10.25 13.04 -4.81
C GLN A 99 9.54 11.90 -4.06
N ARG A 100 9.86 10.64 -4.40
CA ARG A 100 9.19 9.44 -3.81
C ARG A 100 10.10 8.54 -3.01
N TRP A 101 11.40 8.62 -3.27
CA TRP A 101 12.36 7.63 -2.80
C TRP A 101 13.24 8.24 -1.72
N ILE A 102 13.34 7.55 -0.58
CA ILE A 102 14.37 7.80 0.42
C ILE A 102 15.59 6.98 0.02
N ASN A 103 16.69 7.65 -0.32
CA ASN A 103 17.96 6.98 -0.60
C ASN A 103 18.63 6.62 0.73
N LEU A 104 18.51 5.36 1.13
CA LEU A 104 19.18 4.79 2.29
C LEU A 104 20.49 4.13 1.85
N PHE A 105 21.42 4.93 1.31
CA PHE A 105 22.79 4.60 0.82
C PHE A 105 22.97 3.29 0.03
N PHE A 106 22.63 2.15 0.62
CA PHE A 106 22.58 0.80 0.05
C PHE A 106 21.29 0.48 -0.73
N PHE A 107 20.13 1.03 -0.33
CA PHE A 107 18.85 0.77 -1.04
C PHE A 107 17.96 2.01 -1.12
N LYS A 108 17.04 1.99 -2.08
CA LYS A 108 16.01 3.02 -2.21
C LYS A 108 14.73 2.52 -1.58
N PHE A 109 14.20 3.28 -0.64
CA PHE A 109 12.99 2.93 0.08
C PHE A 109 11.85 3.87 -0.29
N GLN A 110 10.71 3.31 -0.65
CA GLN A 110 9.52 4.07 -1.03
C GLN A 110 8.46 3.93 0.08
N PRO A 111 8.19 4.96 0.89
CA PRO A 111 7.24 4.86 2.00
C PRO A 111 5.82 4.50 1.55
N SER A 112 5.40 4.90 0.34
CA SER A 112 4.08 4.57 -0.19
C SER A 112 3.90 3.07 -0.46
N GLU A 113 4.99 2.30 -0.60
CA GLU A 113 4.91 0.84 -0.68
C GLU A 113 4.47 0.22 0.65
N LEU A 114 4.99 0.73 1.78
CA LEU A 114 4.54 0.29 3.11
C LEU A 114 3.12 0.75 3.45
N ALA A 115 2.67 1.87 2.87
CA ALA A 115 1.32 2.36 3.08
C ALA A 115 0.25 1.36 2.58
N LYS A 116 0.54 0.61 1.50
CA LYS A 116 -0.41 -0.36 0.90
C LYS A 116 -0.86 -1.47 1.86
N PRO A 117 0.04 -2.23 2.53
CA PRO A 117 -0.37 -3.25 3.49
C PRO A 117 -0.75 -2.66 4.86
N LEU A 118 -0.14 -1.55 5.29
CA LEU A 118 -0.37 -1.00 6.64
C LEU A 118 -1.67 -0.21 6.76
N PHE A 119 -2.16 0.39 5.67
CA PHE A 119 -3.44 1.11 5.72
C PHE A 119 -4.63 0.18 6.02
N PRO A 120 -4.82 -0.97 5.33
CA PRO A 120 -5.82 -1.96 5.71
C PRO A 120 -5.68 -2.46 7.14
N ALA A 121 -4.45 -2.68 7.61
CA ALA A 121 -4.18 -3.10 8.98
C ALA A 121 -4.64 -2.04 10.00
N PHE A 122 -4.34 -0.77 9.73
CA PHE A 122 -4.82 0.37 10.52
C PHE A 122 -6.36 0.42 10.57
N VAL A 123 -7.03 0.34 9.43
CA VAL A 123 -8.50 0.40 9.35
C VAL A 123 -9.13 -0.77 10.09
N SER A 124 -8.63 -1.99 9.86
CA SER A 124 -9.12 -3.20 10.52
C SER A 124 -9.00 -3.12 12.05
N TYR A 125 -7.83 -2.73 12.56
CA TYR A 125 -7.59 -2.61 13.99
C TYR A 125 -8.44 -1.49 14.63
N TYR A 126 -8.56 -0.35 13.95
CA TYR A 126 -9.37 0.77 14.43
C TYR A 126 -10.85 0.38 14.53
N LEU A 127 -11.39 -0.27 13.50
CA LEU A 127 -12.78 -0.75 13.49
C LEU A 127 -13.03 -1.82 14.54
N TYR A 128 -12.08 -2.74 14.75
CA TYR A 128 -12.17 -3.76 15.79
C TYR A 128 -12.24 -3.14 17.19
N THR A 129 -11.38 -2.15 17.47
CA THR A 129 -11.30 -1.51 18.80
C THR A 129 -12.53 -0.64 19.11
N HIS A 130 -13.14 -0.03 18.09
CA HIS A 130 -14.27 0.89 18.25
C HIS A 130 -15.63 0.25 17.92
N TYR A 131 -15.68 -1.07 17.77
CA TYR A 131 -16.88 -1.81 17.35
C TYR A 131 -18.08 -1.58 18.27
N GLU A 132 -17.87 -1.55 19.59
CA GLU A 132 -18.94 -1.43 20.60
C GLU A 132 -19.30 0.01 20.99
N THR A 133 -18.61 1.01 20.43
CA THR A 133 -18.84 2.39 20.83
C THR A 133 -20.20 2.88 20.34
N ARG A 134 -21.04 3.36 21.28
CA ARG A 134 -22.38 3.96 21.07
C ARG A 134 -22.38 5.27 20.25
N PHE A 135 -21.27 5.61 19.57
CA PHE A 135 -21.23 6.77 18.69
C PHE A 135 -22.28 6.64 17.58
N ALA A 136 -22.83 7.77 17.13
CA ALA A 136 -23.66 7.80 15.93
C ALA A 136 -22.95 7.04 14.81
N ARG A 137 -23.65 6.07 14.20
CA ARG A 137 -23.13 5.02 13.27
C ARG A 137 -22.15 5.52 12.21
N TRP A 138 -22.22 6.80 11.85
CA TRP A 138 -21.43 7.46 10.83
C TRP A 138 -20.16 8.15 11.36
N LYS A 139 -20.20 8.69 12.59
CA LYS A 139 -19.07 9.46 13.17
C LYS A 139 -17.82 8.58 13.37
N LYS A 140 -18.00 7.27 13.59
CA LYS A 140 -16.90 6.31 13.72
C LYS A 140 -16.02 6.22 12.47
N PHE A 141 -16.56 6.56 11.29
CA PHE A 141 -15.81 6.50 10.03
C PHE A 141 -15.00 7.77 9.74
N ILE A 142 -15.25 8.87 10.47
CA ILE A 142 -14.57 10.15 10.24
C ILE A 142 -13.05 10.01 10.35
N PRO A 143 -12.47 9.36 11.39
CA PRO A 143 -11.01 9.24 11.49
C PRO A 143 -10.39 8.41 10.35
N ILE A 144 -11.10 7.39 9.86
CA ILE A 144 -10.65 6.59 8.72
C ILE A 144 -10.65 7.44 7.45
N LEU A 145 -11.72 8.20 7.21
CA LEU A 145 -11.85 9.08 6.05
C LEU A 145 -10.78 10.19 6.05
N ILE A 146 -10.53 10.81 7.21
CA ILE A 146 -9.46 11.80 7.37
C ILE A 146 -8.10 11.18 7.07
N THR A 147 -7.82 10.01 7.65
CA THR A 147 -6.55 9.31 7.44
C THR A 147 -6.36 8.92 5.97
N LEU A 148 -7.42 8.44 5.31
CA LEU A 148 -7.42 8.12 3.89
C LEU A 148 -7.16 9.36 3.02
N ALA A 149 -7.85 10.46 3.30
CA ALA A 149 -7.70 11.71 2.58
C ALA A 149 -6.28 12.26 2.71
N ILE A 150 -5.72 12.32 3.93
CA ILE A 150 -4.34 12.75 4.18
C ILE A 150 -3.36 11.88 3.38
N SER A 151 -3.49 10.56 3.49
CA SER A 151 -2.56 9.62 2.84
C SER A 151 -2.62 9.73 1.32
N SER A 152 -3.82 9.78 0.74
CA SER A 152 -4.01 9.95 -0.70
C SER A 152 -3.46 11.29 -1.20
N LEU A 153 -3.73 12.39 -0.50
CA LEU A 153 -3.22 13.72 -0.86
C LEU A 153 -1.69 13.80 -0.80
N LEU A 154 -1.06 13.21 0.21
CA LEU A 154 0.41 13.15 0.31
C LEU A 154 1.02 12.40 -0.87
N ILE A 155 0.43 11.28 -1.27
CA ILE A 155 0.92 10.45 -2.37
C ILE A 155 0.66 11.12 -3.74
N LEU A 156 -0.47 11.81 -3.89
CA LEU A 156 -0.75 12.63 -5.08
C LEU A 156 0.27 13.77 -5.24
N LYS A 157 0.69 14.39 -4.14
CA LYS A 157 1.78 15.39 -4.13
C LYS A 157 3.13 14.79 -4.51
N GLN A 158 3.33 13.49 -4.31
CA GLN A 158 4.50 12.72 -4.73
C GLN A 158 4.41 12.28 -6.21
N PRO A 159 3.78 13.06 -7.09
CA PRO A 159 3.19 12.64 -8.38
C PRO A 159 2.73 11.17 -8.59
N ASP A 160 2.42 10.37 -7.57
CA ASP A 160 2.17 8.91 -7.70
C ASP A 160 0.67 8.56 -7.77
N LEU A 161 0.07 8.73 -8.94
CA LEU A 161 -1.36 8.47 -9.14
C LEU A 161 -1.75 7.01 -8.90
N GLY A 162 -0.92 6.06 -9.34
CA GLY A 162 -1.24 4.63 -9.22
C GLY A 162 -1.34 4.20 -7.76
N THR A 163 -0.38 4.62 -6.93
CA THR A 163 -0.38 4.26 -5.51
C THR A 163 -1.49 4.97 -4.75
N ALA A 164 -1.78 6.24 -5.06
CA ALA A 164 -2.89 6.97 -4.46
C ALA A 164 -4.24 6.27 -4.75
N LEU A 165 -4.43 5.79 -5.98
CA LEU A 165 -5.63 5.07 -6.37
C LEU A 165 -5.76 3.71 -5.66
N ILE A 166 -4.67 2.94 -5.54
CA ILE A 166 -4.68 1.66 -4.81
C ILE A 166 -5.11 1.86 -3.36
N ILE A 167 -4.54 2.86 -2.67
CA ILE A 167 -4.90 3.12 -1.27
C ILE A 167 -6.35 3.61 -1.17
N ALA A 168 -6.78 4.52 -2.05
CA ALA A 168 -8.16 4.99 -2.11
C ALA A 168 -9.16 3.84 -2.28
N ILE A 169 -8.95 2.98 -3.28
CA ILE A 169 -9.80 1.82 -3.54
C ILE A 169 -9.79 0.88 -2.34
N SER A 170 -8.62 0.53 -1.80
CA SER A 170 -8.52 -0.38 -0.65
C SER A 170 -9.31 0.15 0.57
N GLY A 171 -9.27 1.46 0.82
CA GLY A 171 -10.03 2.09 1.91
C GLY A 171 -11.51 2.12 1.67
N LEU A 172 -11.94 2.48 0.47
CA LEU A 172 -13.35 2.47 0.10
C LEU A 172 -13.93 1.05 0.20
N THR A 173 -13.20 0.02 -0.21
CA THR A 173 -13.60 -1.38 -0.05
C THR A 173 -13.77 -1.75 1.42
N LEU A 174 -12.81 -1.38 2.29
CA LEU A 174 -12.92 -1.67 3.72
C LEU A 174 -14.06 -0.91 4.40
N LEU A 175 -14.29 0.35 4.02
CA LEU A 175 -15.42 1.15 4.52
C LEU A 175 -16.76 0.55 4.09
N TRP A 176 -16.85 0.03 2.86
CA TRP A 176 -18.03 -0.66 2.35
C TRP A 176 -18.30 -1.92 3.18
N LEU A 177 -17.27 -2.76 3.38
CA LEU A 177 -17.37 -3.99 4.18
C LEU A 177 -17.71 -3.70 5.64
N ALA A 178 -17.26 -2.56 6.18
CA ALA A 178 -17.57 -2.12 7.53
C ALA A 178 -19.01 -1.57 7.70
N GLY A 179 -19.81 -1.55 6.62
CA GLY A 179 -21.22 -1.17 6.65
C GLY A 179 -21.48 0.34 6.59
N LEU A 180 -20.55 1.13 6.02
CA LEU A 180 -20.84 2.52 5.66
C LEU A 180 -21.98 2.55 4.64
N SER A 181 -22.92 3.50 4.76
CA SER A 181 -24.13 3.41 3.94
C SER A 181 -23.85 3.60 2.45
N LYS A 182 -24.63 2.92 1.62
CA LYS A 182 -24.55 3.00 0.15
C LYS A 182 -24.73 4.44 -0.37
N GLN A 183 -25.46 5.28 0.36
CA GLN A 183 -25.66 6.69 0.01
C GLN A 183 -24.35 7.48 0.01
N PHE A 184 -23.42 7.17 0.92
CA PHE A 184 -22.10 7.79 0.94
C PHE A 184 -21.33 7.53 -0.36
N PHE A 185 -21.37 6.29 -0.83
CA PHE A 185 -20.70 5.89 -2.06
C PHE A 185 -21.36 6.51 -3.29
N SER A 186 -22.69 6.58 -3.34
CA SER A 186 -23.38 7.24 -4.46
C SER A 186 -23.12 8.75 -4.49
N TYR A 187 -23.19 9.44 -3.34
CA TYR A 187 -22.88 10.86 -3.28
C TYR A 187 -21.41 11.15 -3.56
N GLY A 188 -20.50 10.31 -3.06
CA GLY A 188 -19.07 10.40 -3.35
C GLY A 188 -18.76 10.21 -4.84
N ALA A 189 -19.36 9.20 -5.48
CA ALA A 189 -19.21 8.97 -6.91
C ALA A 189 -19.75 10.14 -7.74
N LEU A 190 -20.94 10.65 -7.39
CA LEU A 190 -21.53 11.82 -8.04
C LEU A 190 -20.64 13.06 -7.89
N LEU A 191 -20.10 13.30 -6.71
CA LEU A 191 -19.17 14.40 -6.46
C LEU A 191 -17.87 14.24 -7.25
N CYS A 192 -17.31 13.03 -7.35
CA CYS A 192 -16.14 12.75 -8.19
C CYS A 192 -16.41 13.05 -9.67
N ILE A 193 -17.59 12.67 -10.19
CA ILE A 193 -18.00 12.96 -11.58
C ILE A 193 -18.09 14.46 -11.80
N ILE A 194 -18.76 15.19 -10.91
CA ILE A 194 -18.91 16.65 -11.00
C ILE A 194 -17.54 17.35 -10.88
N ALA A 195 -16.63 16.81 -10.08
CA ALA A 195 -15.29 17.35 -9.90
C ALA A 195 -14.34 17.05 -11.08
N THR A 196 -14.71 16.17 -12.02
CA THR A 196 -13.82 15.80 -13.15
C THR A 196 -13.28 16.98 -13.95
N PRO A 197 -14.04 18.05 -14.29
CA PRO A 197 -13.50 19.16 -15.06
C PRO A 197 -12.46 19.95 -14.26
N LEU A 198 -12.73 20.17 -12.97
CA LEU A 198 -11.80 20.84 -12.07
C LEU A 198 -10.51 20.02 -11.88
N LEU A 199 -10.65 18.71 -11.68
CA LEU A 199 -9.52 17.79 -11.57
C LEU A 199 -8.69 17.81 -12.85
N TRP A 200 -9.32 17.85 -14.03
CA TRP A 200 -8.60 17.95 -15.31
C TRP A 200 -7.72 19.19 -15.39
N HIS A 201 -8.18 20.34 -14.89
CA HIS A 201 -7.35 21.54 -14.85
C HIS A 201 -6.19 21.44 -13.85
N MET A 202 -6.37 20.73 -12.74
CA MET A 202 -5.35 20.55 -11.70
C MET A 202 -4.28 19.49 -12.05
N LEU A 203 -4.54 18.63 -13.05
CA LEU A 203 -3.60 17.59 -13.45
C LEU A 203 -2.35 18.17 -14.12
N LYS A 204 -1.19 17.66 -13.73
CA LYS A 204 0.10 17.96 -14.37
C LYS A 204 0.13 17.41 -15.81
N PRO A 205 0.93 18.00 -16.73
CA PRO A 205 0.98 17.59 -18.13
C PRO A 205 1.24 16.09 -18.33
N TYR A 206 2.16 15.51 -17.53
CA TYR A 206 2.45 14.08 -17.60
C TYR A 206 1.24 13.19 -17.22
N GLN A 207 0.35 13.67 -16.34
CA GLN A 207 -0.83 12.93 -15.92
C GLN A 207 -1.89 12.94 -17.02
N LYS A 208 -2.07 14.09 -17.67
CA LYS A 208 -2.94 14.23 -18.85
C LYS A 208 -2.48 13.34 -19.99
N ASN A 209 -1.18 13.34 -20.27
CA ASN A 209 -0.60 12.50 -21.33
C ASN A 209 -0.81 11.01 -21.05
N ARG A 210 -0.74 10.56 -19.79
CA ARG A 210 -1.09 9.17 -19.47
C ARG A 210 -2.56 8.88 -19.74
N ILE A 211 -3.48 9.74 -19.30
CA ILE A 211 -4.93 9.53 -19.50
C ILE A 211 -5.30 9.60 -20.99
N ALA A 212 -4.63 10.44 -21.78
CA ALA A 212 -4.95 10.60 -23.21
C ALA A 212 -4.41 9.46 -24.10
N VAL A 213 -3.44 8.68 -23.60
CA VAL A 213 -2.82 7.56 -24.34
C VAL A 213 -3.53 6.23 -24.09
N PHE A 214 -4.26 6.10 -22.97
CA PHE A 214 -5.07 4.92 -22.63
C PHE A 214 -6.55 5.16 -22.96
#